data_AF-A0A372UJ88-F1
#
_entry.id   AF-A0A372UJ88-F1
#
_cell.length_a   1.000
_cell.length_b   1.000
_cell.length_c   1.000
_cell.angle_alpha   90.00
_cell.angle_beta   90.00
_cell.angle_gamma   90.00
#
_symmetry.space_group_name_H-M   'P 1'
#
loop_
_entity.id
_entity.type
_entity.pdbx_description
1 polymer ?
#
loop_
_entity_poly.entity_id
_entity_poly.type
_entity_poly.pdbx_seq_one_letter_code
_entity_poly.pdbx_strand_id
1 'polypeptide(L)' 'MMAKHYDKQFKLDAVQYYHDHKNLGLQGCATNLGISQQTLYASDEAKEIARLKRELRDAQDALEVLKKAINILGK' A
#
# COMPACT_ATOMS: atom_id res chain seq x y z
N MET A 1 5.92 27.78 -0.35
CA MET A 1 6.36 26.63 -1.18
C MET A 1 5.12 25.99 -1.78
N MET A 2 5.10 25.76 -3.09
CA MET A 2 3.95 25.19 -3.80
C MET A 2 3.97 23.67 -3.63
N ALA A 3 2.90 23.07 -3.11
CA ALA A 3 2.78 21.62 -3.05
C ALA A 3 2.66 21.08 -4.48
N LYS A 4 3.65 20.31 -4.94
CA LYS A 4 3.54 19.58 -6.20
C LYS A 4 2.45 18.52 -6.03
N HIS A 5 1.32 18.71 -6.71
CA HIS A 5 0.25 17.73 -6.75
C HIS A 5 0.57 16.70 -7.84
N TYR A 6 0.94 15.50 -7.42
CA TYR A 6 1.03 14.35 -8.30
C TYR A 6 -0.33 13.68 -8.42
N ASP A 7 -0.71 13.29 -9.63
CA ASP A 7 -1.91 12.50 -9.83
C ASP A 7 -1.79 11.11 -9.18
N LYS A 8 -2.91 10.38 -9.15
CA LYS A 8 -2.97 9.05 -8.53
C LYS A 8 -2.11 8.04 -9.26
N GLN A 9 -2.06 8.11 -10.59
CA GLN A 9 -1.35 7.14 -11.42
C GLN A 9 0.16 7.26 -11.20
N PHE A 10 0.68 8.48 -11.21
CA PHE A 10 2.07 8.77 -10.90
C PHE A 10 2.51 8.19 -9.56
N LYS A 11 1.69 8.31 -8.50
CA LYS A 11 2.03 7.77 -7.18
C LYS A 11 2.11 6.24 -7.20
N LEU A 12 1.21 5.58 -7.93
CA LEU A 12 1.22 4.12 -8.07
C LEU A 12 2.45 3.65 -8.85
N ASP A 13 2.75 4.34 -9.95
CA ASP A 13 3.89 4.04 -10.82
C ASP A 13 5.21 4.31 -10.09
N ALA A 14 5.30 5.37 -9.28
CA ALA A 14 6.47 5.68 -8.47
C ALA A 14 6.77 4.57 -7.45
N VAL A 15 5.73 4.05 -6.77
CA VAL A 15 5.88 2.94 -5.83
C VAL A 15 6.26 1.65 -6.57
N GLN A 16 5.66 1.40 -7.73
CA GLN A 16 6.02 0.24 -8.55
C GLN A 16 7.47 0.30 -9.02
N TYR A 17 7.89 1.47 -9.52
CA TYR A 17 9.26 1.74 -9.93
C TYR A 17 10.26 1.46 -8.79
N TYR A 18 9.95 1.87 -7.56
CA TYR A 18 10.78 1.57 -6.39
C TYR A 18 10.90 0.06 -6.11
N HIS A 19 9.81 -0.71 -6.24
CA HIS A 19 9.87 -2.16 -6.05
C HIS A 19 10.63 -2.88 -7.16
N ASP A 20 10.51 -2.41 -8.40
CA ASP A 20 11.22 -2.99 -9.55
C ASP A 20 12.72 -2.65 -9.51
N HIS A 21 13.10 -1.54 -8.86
CA HIS A 21 14.47 -1.03 -8.78
C HIS A 21 14.99 -0.92 -7.34
N LYS A 22 14.69 -1.92 -6.49
CA LYS A 22 15.15 -1.93 -5.09
C LYS A 22 16.66 -1.78 -4.93
N ASN A 23 17.44 -2.17 -5.93
CA ASN A 23 18.90 -2.02 -5.98
C ASN A 23 19.37 -0.56 -5.95
N LEU A 24 18.55 0.38 -6.44
CA LEU A 24 18.85 1.82 -6.41
C LEU A 24 18.61 2.44 -5.03
N GLY A 25 17.91 1.73 -4.15
CA GLY A 25 17.43 2.23 -2.88
C GLY A 25 16.42 3.39 -3.04
N LEU A 26 15.90 3.84 -1.90
CA LEU A 26 14.88 4.89 -1.84
C LEU A 26 15.39 6.22 -2.42
N GLN A 27 16.65 6.57 -2.16
CA GLN A 27 17.27 7.81 -2.64
C GLN A 27 17.45 7.81 -4.16
N GLY A 28 17.98 6.73 -4.74
CA GLY A 28 18.20 6.63 -6.19
C GLY A 28 16.89 6.68 -6.96
N CYS A 29 15.86 5.96 -6.47
CA CYS A 29 14.54 5.99 -7.08
C CYS A 29 13.89 7.38 -7.00
N ALA A 30 13.94 8.04 -5.84
CA ALA A 30 13.37 9.38 -5.67
C ALA A 30 14.04 10.41 -6.60
N THR A 31 15.37 10.35 -6.71
CA THR A 31 16.14 11.20 -7.65
C THR A 31 15.70 10.97 -9.10
N ASN A 32 15.61 9.72 -9.55
CA ASN A 32 15.23 9.39 -10.93
C ASN A 32 13.79 9.81 -11.27
N LEU A 33 12.88 9.73 -10.28
CA LEU A 33 11.49 10.13 -10.42
C LEU A 33 11.28 11.65 -10.26
N GLY A 34 12.33 12.42 -9.92
CA GLY A 34 12.25 13.86 -9.72
C GLY A 34 11.40 14.28 -8.51
N ILE A 35 11.30 13.41 -7.49
CA ILE A 35 10.50 13.63 -6.28
C ILE A 35 11.38 13.60 -5.03
N SER A 36 10.85 14.12 -3.92
CA SER A 36 11.54 13.99 -2.64
C SER A 36 11.48 12.54 -2.15
N GLN A 37 12.52 12.10 -1.43
CA GLN A 37 12.56 10.80 -0.79
C GLN A 37 11.34 10.58 0.13
N GLN A 38 10.91 11.63 0.84
CA GLN A 38 9.74 11.60 1.72
C GLN A 38 8.44 11.36 0.94
N THR A 39 8.31 11.95 -0.25
CA THR A 39 7.14 11.73 -1.13
C THR A 39 7.05 10.27 -1.57
N LEU A 40 8.18 9.66 -1.93
CA LEU A 40 8.22 8.25 -2.33
C LEU A 40 7.91 7.33 -1.13
N TYR A 41 8.54 7.58 0.01
CA TYR A 41 8.32 6.82 1.25
C TYR A 41 6.86 6.87 1.69
N ALA A 42 6.26 8.06 1.78
CA ALA A 42 4.87 8.22 2.18
C ALA A 42 3.90 7.53 1.21
N SER A 43 4.23 7.47 -0.08
CA SER A 43 3.42 6.78 -1.09
C SER A 43 3.51 5.26 -0.94
N ASP A 44 4.71 4.73 -0.69
CA ASP A 44 4.97 3.31 -0.45
C ASP A 44 4.27 2.83 0.84
N GLU A 45 4.46 3.57 1.93
CA GLU A 45 3.81 3.32 3.23
C GLU A 45 2.28 3.35 3.12
N ALA A 46 1.71 4.34 2.43
CA ALA A 46 0.26 4.42 2.24
C ALA A 46 -0.29 3.22 1.45
N LYS A 47 0.44 2.73 0.44
CA LYS A 47 0.05 1.55 -0.34
C LYS A 47 0.08 0.29 0.51
N GLU A 48 1.12 0.13 1.33
CA GLU A 48 1.25 -1.00 2.25
C GLU A 48 0.16 -0.99 3.34
N ILE A 49 -0.11 0.17 3.95
CA ILE A 49 -1.21 0.32 4.91
C ILE A 49 -2.55 -0.03 4.26
N ALA A 50 -2.80 0.41 3.03
CA ALA A 50 -4.04 0.09 2.33
C ALA A 50 -4.17 -1.42 2.04
N ARG A 51 -3.07 -2.08 1.68
CA ARG A 51 -3.01 -3.54 1.49
C ARG A 51 -3.32 -4.28 2.79
N LEU A 52 -2.60 -3.96 3.86
CA LEU A 52 -2.79 -4.59 5.18
C LEU A 52 -4.21 -4.38 5.72
N LYS A 53 -4.80 -3.19 5.55
CA LYS A 53 -6.20 -2.92 5.92
C LYS A 53 -7.20 -3.75 5.11
N ARG A 54 -6.89 -4.10 3.86
CA ARG A 54 -7.74 -5.00 3.06
C ARG A 54 -7.64 -6.43 3.57
N GLU A 55 -6.42 -6.93 3.74
CA GLU A 55 -6.19 -8.29 4.27
C GLU A 55 -6.84 -8.49 5.65
N LEU A 56 -6.74 -7.49 6.54
CA LEU A 56 -7.37 -7.53 7.84
C LEU A 56 -8.90 -7.64 7.74
N ARG A 57 -9.53 -6.89 6.84
CA ARG A 57 -10.98 -6.95 6.62
C ARG A 57 -11.39 -8.30 6.06
N ASP A 58 -10.70 -8.78 5.03
CA ASP A 58 -10.98 -10.07 4.40
C ASP A 58 -10.85 -11.21 5.43
N ALA A 59 -9.85 -11.16 6.31
CA ALA A 59 -9.68 -12.11 7.40
C ALA A 59 -10.77 -12.02 8.49
N GLN A 60 -11.21 -10.80 8.83
CA GLN A 60 -12.31 -10.57 9.77
C GLN A 60 -13.65 -11.10 9.23
N ASP A 61 -13.93 -10.84 7.96
CA ASP A 61 -15.14 -11.31 7.28
C ASP A 61 -15.16 -12.85 7.22
N ALA A 62 -14.03 -13.46 6.87
CA ALA A 62 -13.89 -14.93 6.89
C ALA A 62 -14.14 -15.51 8.29
N LEU A 63 -13.60 -14.89 9.33
CA LEU A 63 -13.82 -15.30 10.72
C LEU A 63 -15.30 -15.18 11.12
N GLU A 64 -15.99 -14.12 10.71
CA GLU A 64 -17.41 -13.92 10.99
C GLU A 64 -18.26 -15.03 10.35
N VAL A 65 -17.98 -15.36 9.08
CA VAL A 65 -18.65 -16.45 8.36
C VAL A 65 -18.46 -17.78 9.08
N LEU A 66 -17.23 -18.09 9.50
CA LEU A 66 -16.93 -19.33 10.23
C LEU A 66 -17.66 -19.39 11.59
N LYS A 67 -17.68 -18.29 12.35
CA LYS A 67 -18.44 -18.21 13.62
C LYS A 67 -19.93 -18.46 13.41
N LYS A 68 -20.52 -17.89 12.35
CA LYS A 68 -21.93 -18.12 12.00
C LYS A 68 -22.18 -19.59 11.65
N ALA A 69 -21.32 -20.21 10.84
CA ALA A 69 -21.44 -21.62 10.47
C ALA A 69 -21.39 -22.54 11.70
N ILE A 70 -20.44 -22.33 12.61
CA ILE A 70 -20.32 -23.09 13.86
C ILE A 70 -21.59 -22.95 14.71
N ASN A 71 -22.13 -21.74 14.86
CA ASN A 71 -23.34 -21.50 15.64
C ASN A 71 -24.61 -22.15 15.03
N ILE A 72 -24.64 -22.34 13.71
CA ILE A 72 -25.74 -23.06 13.04
C ILE A 72 -25.60 -24.57 13.26
N LEU A 73 -24.38 -25.11 13.19
CA LEU A 73 -24.11 -26.54 13.33
C LEU A 73 -24.09 -27.04 14.78
N GLY A 74 -23.84 -26.14 15.74
CA GLY A 74 -23.85 -26.45 17.18
C GLY A 74 -25.23 -26.36 17.84
N LYS A 75 -26.29 -26.15 17.05
CA LYS A 75 -27.70 -26.27 17.46
C LYS A 75 -28.27 -27.58 16.93
#